data_AF-A0A7Y2VHL4-F1
#
_entry.id   AF-A0A7Y2VHL4-F1
#
_cell.length_a   1.000
_cell.length_b   1.000
_cell.length_c   1.000
_cell.angle_alpha   90.00
_cell.angle_beta   90.00
_cell.angle_gamma   90.00
#
_symmetry.space_group_name_H-M   'P 1'
#
loop_
_entity.id
_entity.type
_entity.pdbx_description
1 polymer ?
#
loop_
_entity_poly.entity_id
_entity_poly.type
_entity_poly.pdbx_seq_one_letter_code
_entity_poly.pdbx_strand_id
1 'polypeptide(L)'
;MRKPKNLTVRHAVLTLTAVTALSMPLLAIAGSTAKDSATDGLLKMKREGAGEMAPETLYARLKDQSRELCGSPNVRMTGDIRRSAENAQCYEGTLTAAVERLDHPGVTALHRN
;
A
#
# COMPACT_ATOMS: atom_id res chain seq x y z
N MET A 1 36.65 -64.40 12.29
CA MET A 1 35.36 -63.86 12.78
C MET A 1 35.48 -62.35 12.92
N ARG A 2 34.51 -61.59 12.36
CA ARG A 2 34.25 -60.13 12.45
C ARG A 2 35.43 -59.14 12.34
N LYS A 3 35.67 -58.64 11.12
CA LYS A 3 36.00 -57.22 10.83
C LYS A 3 34.66 -56.42 10.78
N PRO A 4 34.58 -55.06 10.78
CA PRO A 4 35.65 -54.07 10.54
C PRO A 4 35.59 -52.72 11.32
N LYS A 5 36.62 -51.87 11.06
CA LYS A 5 36.61 -50.39 10.84
C LYS A 5 36.27 -49.48 12.04
N ASN A 6 37.22 -48.70 12.57
CA ASN A 6 37.94 -47.54 12.02
C ASN A 6 37.41 -46.23 12.63
N LEU A 7 38.27 -45.58 13.41
CA LEU A 7 38.68 -44.18 13.24
C LEU A 7 37.62 -43.17 12.78
N THR A 8 37.12 -42.32 13.68
CA THR A 8 36.59 -40.98 13.32
C THR A 8 36.57 -40.11 14.58
N VAL A 9 37.57 -39.27 14.85
CA VAL A 9 37.78 -37.93 14.28
C VAL A 9 36.72 -36.92 14.80
N ARG A 10 37.13 -36.14 15.81
CA ARG A 10 36.45 -34.94 16.32
C ARG A 10 36.25 -33.95 15.18
N HIS A 11 35.03 -33.74 14.67
CA HIS A 11 34.76 -32.57 13.83
C HIS A 11 33.40 -31.96 14.16
N ALA A 12 33.47 -30.64 14.28
CA ALA A 12 32.40 -29.69 14.36
C ALA A 12 31.20 -30.10 13.51
N VAL A 13 30.02 -30.13 14.14
CA VAL A 13 28.76 -30.17 13.41
C VAL A 13 28.58 -28.79 12.78
N LEU A 14 29.06 -28.69 11.53
CA LEU A 14 28.72 -27.66 10.56
C LEU A 14 27.22 -27.74 10.28
N THR A 15 26.43 -26.89 10.93
CA THR A 15 25.05 -26.61 10.53
C THR A 15 25.08 -25.78 9.24
N LEU A 16 24.95 -26.46 8.10
CA LEU A 16 24.58 -25.85 6.82
C LEU A 16 23.11 -25.44 6.90
N THR A 17 22.83 -24.17 7.19
CA THR A 17 21.54 -23.55 6.88
C THR A 17 21.72 -22.72 5.61
N ALA A 18 21.55 -23.38 4.46
CA ALA A 18 21.32 -22.69 3.21
C ALA A 18 19.90 -22.13 3.24
N VAL A 19 19.75 -20.87 3.66
CA VAL A 19 18.55 -20.08 3.38
C VAL A 19 18.91 -19.17 2.23
N THR A 20 18.43 -19.53 1.04
CA THR A 20 18.36 -18.62 -0.10
C THR A 20 17.45 -17.47 0.28
N ALA A 21 18.02 -16.42 0.86
CA ALA A 21 17.36 -15.14 0.96
C ALA A 21 17.22 -14.63 -0.47
N LEU A 22 16.03 -14.79 -1.05
CA LEU A 22 15.59 -14.06 -2.21
C LEU A 22 15.67 -12.58 -1.82
N SER A 23 16.79 -11.92 -2.13
CA SER A 23 16.92 -10.48 -2.05
C SER A 23 16.07 -9.90 -3.17
N MET A 24 14.76 -9.82 -2.94
CA MET A 24 13.87 -9.04 -3.77
C MET A 24 14.34 -7.58 -3.68
N PRO A 25 14.48 -6.89 -4.82
CA PRO A 25 14.88 -5.49 -4.81
C PRO A 25 13.86 -4.71 -3.98
N LEU A 26 14.33 -4.03 -2.94
CA LEU A 26 13.56 -2.98 -2.31
C LEU A 26 13.17 -2.01 -3.42
N LEU A 27 11.88 -1.93 -3.73
CA LEU A 27 11.32 -0.78 -4.43
C LEU A 27 11.59 0.44 -3.53
N ALA A 28 12.66 1.16 -3.86
CA ALA A 28 12.86 2.52 -3.42
C ALA A 28 11.73 3.36 -4.05
N ILE A 29 10.61 3.45 -3.35
CA ILE A 29 9.58 4.44 -3.65
C ILE A 29 10.21 5.78 -3.23
N ALA A 30 10.92 6.42 -4.17
CA ALA A 30 11.18 7.84 -4.12
C ALA A 30 9.83 8.57 -4.31
N GLY A 31 9.06 8.63 -3.22
CA GLY A 31 7.78 9.31 -3.10
C GLY A 31 7.82 10.34 -1.97
N SER A 32 8.96 10.96 -1.75
CA SER A 32 9.12 12.08 -0.81
C SER A 32 8.62 13.37 -1.47
N THR A 33 7.30 13.56 -1.52
CA THR A 33 6.60 14.88 -1.60
C THR A 33 5.07 14.78 -1.58
N ALA A 34 4.46 13.58 -1.61
CA ALA A 34 2.99 13.46 -1.62
C ALA A 34 2.33 13.47 -0.22
N LYS A 35 3.11 13.55 0.86
CA LYS A 35 2.57 13.50 2.23
C LYS A 35 1.98 14.84 2.69
N ASP A 36 2.46 15.97 2.19
CA ASP A 36 2.03 17.27 2.72
C ASP A 36 0.73 17.78 2.08
N SER A 37 0.54 17.59 0.77
CA SER A 37 -0.66 18.10 0.07
C SER A 37 -1.94 17.33 0.38
N ALA A 38 -1.86 16.00 0.54
CA ALA A 38 -3.02 15.20 0.92
C ALA A 38 -3.46 15.48 2.37
N THR A 39 -2.50 15.76 3.25
CA THR A 39 -2.78 16.10 4.65
C THR A 39 -3.35 17.51 4.76
N ASP A 40 -2.85 18.47 3.98
CA ASP A 40 -3.38 19.84 3.94
C ASP A 40 -4.83 19.90 3.43
N GLY A 41 -5.15 19.16 2.35
CA GLY A 41 -6.52 19.06 1.83
C GLY A 41 -7.50 18.40 2.82
N LEU A 42 -7.06 17.36 3.54
CA LEU A 42 -7.86 16.67 4.56
C LEU A 42 -8.09 17.54 5.80
N LEU A 43 -7.05 18.28 6.24
CA LEU A 43 -7.14 19.23 7.35
C LEU A 43 -8.04 20.41 7.01
N LYS A 44 -8.02 20.89 5.76
CA LYS A 44 -8.93 21.94 5.28
C LYS A 44 -10.38 21.46 5.29
N MET A 45 -10.69 20.24 4.83
CA MET A 45 -12.03 19.66 4.95
C MET A 45 -12.51 19.53 6.41
N LYS A 46 -11.63 19.11 7.31
CA LYS A 46 -11.94 19.03 8.74
C LYS A 46 -12.20 20.41 9.36
N ARG A 47 -11.53 21.45 8.86
CA ARG A 47 -11.62 22.85 9.36
C ARG A 47 -12.79 23.64 8.77
N GLU A 48 -13.22 23.32 7.54
CA GLU A 48 -14.27 24.04 6.81
C GLU A 48 -15.65 23.37 6.85
N GLY A 49 -15.92 22.52 7.85
CA GLY A 49 -17.28 22.01 8.07
C GLY A 49 -17.54 20.63 7.48
N ALA A 50 -16.64 19.67 7.71
CA ALA A 50 -16.98 18.25 7.57
C ALA A 50 -18.25 17.84 8.37
N GLY A 51 -18.66 18.63 9.36
CA GLY A 51 -19.94 18.47 10.07
C GLY A 51 -21.18 19.03 9.36
N GLU A 52 -21.03 19.89 8.35
CA GLU A 52 -22.15 20.45 7.56
C GLU A 52 -22.30 19.80 6.18
N MET A 53 -21.25 19.19 5.63
CA MET A 53 -21.32 18.52 4.32
C MET A 53 -21.93 17.11 4.45
N ALA A 54 -22.82 16.77 3.52
CA ALA A 54 -23.37 15.43 3.42
C ALA A 54 -22.24 14.39 3.22
N PRO A 55 -22.30 13.21 3.88
CA PRO A 55 -21.27 12.18 3.77
C PRO A 55 -20.94 11.78 2.33
N GLU A 56 -21.93 11.81 1.44
CA GLU A 56 -21.80 11.50 0.01
C GLU A 56 -20.89 12.52 -0.69
N THR A 57 -21.03 13.80 -0.32
CA THR A 57 -20.22 14.89 -0.89
C THR A 57 -18.77 14.77 -0.43
N LEU A 58 -18.55 14.45 0.85
CA LEU A 58 -17.21 14.20 1.37
C LEU A 58 -16.58 12.99 0.69
N TYR A 59 -17.31 11.89 0.57
CA TYR A 59 -16.81 10.69 -0.07
C TYR A 59 -16.50 10.91 -1.56
N ALA A 60 -17.34 11.65 -2.28
CA ALA A 60 -17.08 12.02 -3.68
C ALA A 60 -15.77 12.82 -3.82
N ARG A 61 -15.56 13.83 -2.96
CA ARG A 61 -14.31 14.60 -2.94
C ARG A 61 -13.09 13.73 -2.67
N LEU A 62 -13.18 12.79 -1.71
CA LEU A 62 -12.08 11.86 -1.44
C LEU A 62 -11.77 10.97 -2.65
N LYS A 63 -12.79 10.50 -3.38
CA LYS A 63 -12.61 9.72 -4.61
C LYS A 63 -11.90 10.55 -5.69
N ASP A 64 -12.34 11.80 -5.88
CA ASP A 64 -11.77 12.68 -6.90
C ASP A 64 -10.30 13.01 -6.60
N GLN A 65 -9.99 13.39 -5.35
CA GLN A 65 -8.62 13.65 -4.94
C GLN A 65 -7.73 12.41 -5.03
N SER A 66 -8.25 11.23 -4.66
CA SER A 66 -7.51 9.98 -4.79
C SER A 66 -7.19 9.66 -6.26
N ARG A 67 -8.11 9.96 -7.20
CA ARG A 67 -7.88 9.81 -8.64
C ARG A 67 -6.90 10.82 -9.19
N GLU A 68 -6.94 12.06 -8.70
CA GLU A 68 -5.98 13.10 -9.09
C GLU A 68 -4.56 12.70 -8.71
N LEU A 69 -4.38 12.14 -7.50
CA LEU A 69 -3.09 11.68 -7.01
C LEU A 69 -2.57 10.42 -7.73
N CYS A 70 -3.44 9.47 -8.04
CA CYS A 70 -3.05 8.16 -8.57
C CYS A 70 -3.20 8.02 -10.10
N GLY A 71 -3.86 8.97 -10.76
CA GLY A 71 -4.19 8.90 -12.17
C GLY A 71 -5.35 7.96 -12.50
N SER A 72 -5.64 7.83 -13.80
CA SER A 72 -6.76 7.03 -14.30
C SER A 72 -6.44 5.54 -14.32
N PRO A 73 -7.33 4.65 -13.84
CA PRO A 73 -7.20 3.21 -14.00
C PRO A 73 -7.76 2.71 -15.34
N ASN A 74 -8.02 3.60 -16.31
CA ASN A 74 -8.51 3.23 -17.63
C ASN A 74 -7.34 2.91 -18.57
N VAL A 75 -7.24 1.65 -19.02
CA VAL A 75 -6.21 1.18 -19.96
C VAL A 75 -6.17 2.02 -21.24
N ARG A 76 -7.33 2.51 -21.72
CA ARG A 76 -7.38 3.35 -22.93
C ARG A 76 -6.72 4.71 -22.75
N MET A 77 -6.70 5.23 -21.51
CA MET A 77 -6.06 6.51 -21.20
C MET A 77 -4.58 6.33 -20.84
N THR A 78 -4.25 5.24 -20.16
CA THR A 78 -2.87 4.96 -19.72
C THR A 78 -2.01 4.33 -20.82
N GLY A 79 -2.63 3.66 -21.80
CA GLY A 79 -1.96 2.95 -22.89
C GLY A 79 -1.23 1.68 -22.46
N ASP A 80 -1.33 1.29 -21.19
CA ASP A 80 -0.55 0.22 -20.57
C ASP A 80 -1.37 -0.46 -19.47
N ILE A 81 -1.57 -1.79 -19.60
CA ILE A 81 -2.36 -2.60 -18.66
C ILE A 81 -1.71 -2.63 -17.26
N ARG A 82 -0.38 -2.72 -17.19
CA ARG A 82 0.35 -2.76 -15.92
C ARG A 82 0.22 -1.43 -15.19
N ARG A 83 0.45 -0.30 -15.89
CA ARG A 83 0.25 1.04 -15.33
C ARG A 83 -1.20 1.26 -14.90
N SER A 84 -2.16 0.76 -15.68
CA SER A 84 -3.57 0.80 -15.32
C SER A 84 -3.86 0.08 -14.00
N ALA A 85 -3.26 -1.09 -13.79
CA ALA A 85 -3.38 -1.86 -12.56
C ALA A 85 -2.67 -1.16 -11.38
N GLU A 86 -1.49 -0.59 -11.60
CA GLU A 86 -0.76 0.20 -10.60
C GLU A 86 -1.57 1.42 -10.15
N ASN A 87 -2.19 2.16 -11.09
CA ASN A 87 -3.07 3.29 -10.79
C ASN A 87 -4.30 2.87 -9.99
N ALA A 88 -4.90 1.72 -10.32
CA ALA A 88 -6.03 1.17 -9.56
C ALA A 88 -5.65 0.82 -8.12
N GLN A 89 -4.52 0.14 -7.92
CA GLN A 89 -4.02 -0.20 -6.58
C GLN A 89 -3.68 1.05 -5.76
N CYS A 90 -3.05 2.05 -6.38
CA CYS A 90 -2.80 3.34 -5.75
C CYS A 90 -4.10 4.00 -5.31
N TYR A 91 -5.10 4.07 -6.19
CA TYR A 91 -6.39 4.71 -5.90
C TYR A 91 -7.09 4.06 -4.70
N GLU A 92 -7.20 2.73 -4.68
CA GLU A 92 -7.88 2.02 -3.60
C GLU A 92 -7.18 2.23 -2.25
N GLY A 93 -5.84 2.11 -2.23
CA GLY A 93 -5.06 2.34 -1.01
C GLY A 93 -5.15 3.78 -0.51
N THR A 94 -5.11 4.75 -1.43
CA THR A 94 -5.19 6.18 -1.10
C THR A 94 -6.58 6.54 -0.57
N LEU A 95 -7.64 6.07 -1.21
CA LEU A 95 -9.01 6.31 -0.78
C LEU A 95 -9.27 5.68 0.59
N THR A 96 -8.88 4.42 0.78
CA THR A 96 -9.01 3.71 2.06
C THR A 96 -8.33 4.50 3.18
N ALA A 97 -7.07 4.89 2.98
CA ALA A 97 -6.32 5.62 3.99
C ALA A 97 -6.87 7.04 4.22
N ALA A 98 -7.52 7.67 3.22
CA ALA A 98 -8.16 8.97 3.39
C ALA A 98 -9.46 8.85 4.20
N VAL A 99 -10.27 7.82 3.92
CA VAL A 99 -11.50 7.51 4.69
C VAL A 99 -11.17 7.21 6.15
N GLU A 100 -10.17 6.37 6.41
CA GLU A 100 -9.72 6.04 7.77
C GLU A 100 -9.22 7.27 8.54
N ARG A 101 -8.48 8.18 7.88
CA ARG A 101 -8.00 9.42 8.52
C ARG A 101 -9.11 10.43 8.77
N LEU A 102 -10.13 10.46 7.91
CA LEU A 102 -11.28 11.34 8.09
C LEU A 102 -12.14 10.89 9.29
N ASP A 103 -12.18 9.58 9.56
CA ASP A 103 -12.90 8.97 10.70
C ASP A 103 -14.36 9.44 10.82
N HIS A 104 -15.02 9.60 9.67
CA HIS A 104 -16.42 10.02 9.60
C HIS A 104 -17.31 8.79 9.38
N PRO A 105 -18.30 8.51 10.27
CA PRO A 105 -19.06 7.26 10.22
C PRO A 105 -19.87 7.11 8.93
N GLY A 106 -20.48 8.18 8.44
CA GLY A 106 -21.22 8.15 7.17
C GLY A 106 -20.32 7.90 5.96
N VAL A 107 -19.09 8.42 5.95
CA VAL A 107 -18.15 8.22 4.84
C VAL A 107 -17.58 6.80 4.90
N THR A 108 -17.28 6.31 6.11
CA THR A 108 -16.84 4.93 6.32
C THR A 108 -17.90 3.93 5.88
N ALA A 109 -19.19 4.20 6.13
CA ALA A 109 -20.28 3.37 5.65
C ALA A 109 -20.36 3.36 4.11
N LEU A 110 -20.24 4.53 3.47
CA LEU A 110 -20.20 4.64 2.01
C LEU A 110 -19.01 3.93 1.37
N HIS A 111 -17.88 3.83 2.08
CA HIS A 111 -16.70 3.14 1.58
C HIS A 111 -16.80 1.61 1.69
N ARG A 112 -17.60 1.09 2.62
CA ARG A 112 -17.76 -0.34 2.88
C ARG A 112 -18.93 -0.99 2.13
N ASN A 113 -19.85 -0.20 1.61
CA ASN A 113 -20.99 -0.65 0.77
C ASN A 113 -20.56 -0.87 -0.68
#